data_AF-A0A2G2LG06-F1
#
_entry.id   AF-A0A2G2LG06-F1
#
_cell.length_a   1.000
_cell.length_b   1.000
_cell.length_c   1.000
_cell.angle_alpha   90.00
_cell.angle_beta   90.00
_cell.angle_gamma   90.00
#
_symmetry.space_group_name_H-M   'P 1'
#
loop_
_entity.id
_entity.type
_entity.pdbx_description
1 polymer ?
#
loop_
_entity_poly.entity_id
_entity_poly.type
_entity_poly.pdbx_seq_one_letter_code
_entity_poly.pdbx_strand_id
1 'polypeptide(L)'
;MLVHYFAGADLGNFAHSIGEDYSHELSIFPSWAITKARRWWLSKENPKRRYKPLPGDLSERAEKEMAFVRIAQKNLNGRQASCANDTPSERLEPSAESKARVQAMVEKAGFGLRRVDKITG
;
A
#
# COMPACT_ATOMS: atom_id res chain seq x y z
N MET A 1 20.59 45.62 22.69
CA MET A 1 19.13 45.90 22.61
C MET A 1 18.40 44.72 23.20
N LEU A 2 17.72 44.91 24.34
CA LEU A 2 16.88 43.89 24.98
C LEU A 2 15.70 43.54 24.06
N VAL A 3 15.56 42.26 23.69
CA VAL A 3 14.42 41.74 22.91
C VAL A 3 13.44 40.96 23.80
N HIS A 4 13.34 41.32 25.09
CA HIS A 4 12.77 40.45 26.12
C HIS A 4 11.29 40.71 26.53
N TYR A 5 10.51 41.52 25.80
CA TYR A 5 9.17 41.93 26.28
C TYR A 5 8.05 41.97 25.24
N PHE A 6 7.80 40.88 24.50
CA PHE A 6 6.53 40.78 23.73
C PHE A 6 5.75 39.47 23.90
N ALA A 7 6.25 38.50 24.67
CA ALA A 7 5.80 37.12 24.53
C ALA A 7 4.92 36.62 25.70
N GLY A 8 3.94 37.42 26.15
CA GLY A 8 3.05 37.03 27.26
C GLY A 8 1.63 36.65 26.81
N ALA A 9 0.94 37.59 26.16
CA ALA A 9 -0.46 37.44 25.78
C ALA A 9 -0.65 36.80 24.38
N ASP A 10 0.28 37.07 23.45
CA ASP A 10 0.12 36.64 22.06
C ASP A 10 0.53 35.18 21.83
N LEU A 11 1.40 34.62 22.69
CA LEU A 11 1.87 33.23 22.56
C LEU A 11 0.72 32.21 22.61
N GLY A 12 -0.34 32.49 23.37
CA GLY A 12 -1.53 31.64 23.43
C GLY A 12 -2.26 31.60 22.09
N ASN A 13 -2.46 32.77 21.48
CA ASN A 13 -3.10 32.90 20.17
C ASN A 13 -2.25 32.26 19.06
N PHE A 14 -0.93 32.48 19.09
CA PHE A 14 0.00 31.84 18.14
C PHE A 14 0.06 30.32 18.32
N ALA A 15 0.07 29.81 19.55
CA ALA A 15 0.04 28.37 19.78
C ALA A 15 -1.28 27.74 19.32
N HIS A 16 -2.39 28.47 19.46
CA HIS A 16 -3.70 28.06 18.97
C HIS A 16 -3.76 28.01 17.44
N SER A 17 -3.33 29.08 16.76
CA SER A 17 -3.32 29.13 15.29
C SER A 17 -2.40 28.07 14.69
N ILE A 18 -1.22 27.84 15.30
CA ILE A 18 -0.37 26.71 14.93
C ILE A 18 -1.14 25.39 15.13
N GLY A 19 -1.84 25.21 16.24
CA GLY A 19 -2.66 24.02 16.47
C GLY A 19 -3.73 23.80 15.39
N GLU A 20 -4.38 24.86 14.93
CA GLU A 20 -5.35 24.84 13.84
C GLU A 20 -4.70 24.40 12.51
N ASP A 21 -3.51 24.92 12.18
CA ASP A 21 -2.77 24.51 10.98
C ASP A 21 -2.46 23.01 10.99
N TYR A 22 -2.02 22.47 12.14
CA TYR A 22 -1.78 21.03 12.29
C TYR A 22 -3.08 20.24 12.16
N SER A 23 -4.18 20.73 12.76
CA SER A 23 -5.48 20.06 12.69
C SER A 23 -6.00 20.03 11.26
N HIS A 24 -5.93 21.16 10.54
CA HIS A 24 -6.39 21.27 9.17
C HIS A 24 -5.60 20.34 8.24
N GLU A 25 -4.28 20.41 8.28
CA GLU A 25 -3.41 19.60 7.43
C GLU A 25 -3.51 18.10 7.72
N LEU A 26 -3.58 17.72 9.00
CA LEU A 26 -3.58 16.30 9.39
C LEU A 26 -4.99 15.68 9.41
N SER A 27 -6.06 16.48 9.28
CA SER A 27 -7.46 16.00 9.31
C SER A 27 -7.76 14.91 8.28
N ILE A 28 -7.02 14.89 7.17
CA ILE A 28 -7.18 13.94 6.06
C ILE A 28 -6.69 12.54 6.46
N PHE A 29 -5.78 12.43 7.43
CA PHE A 29 -5.13 11.18 7.79
C PHE A 29 -5.75 10.54 9.03
N PRO A 30 -5.80 9.20 9.09
CA PRO A 30 -6.26 8.52 10.29
C PRO A 30 -5.25 8.65 11.43
N SER A 31 -5.74 8.61 12.68
CA SER A 31 -4.96 8.81 13.91
C SER A 31 -3.75 7.88 14.05
N TRP A 32 -3.82 6.64 13.53
CA TRP A 32 -2.71 5.70 13.57
C TRP A 32 -1.56 6.12 12.64
N ALA A 33 -1.86 6.70 11.48
CA ALA A 33 -0.87 7.15 10.50
C ALA A 33 -0.11 8.37 11.03
N ILE A 34 -0.85 9.32 11.61
CA ILE A 34 -0.28 10.49 12.31
C ILE A 34 0.63 10.04 13.47
N THR A 35 0.17 9.07 14.26
CA THR A 35 0.95 8.53 15.38
C THR A 35 2.26 7.90 14.92
N LYS A 36 2.22 7.12 13.84
CA LYS A 36 3.42 6.55 13.22
C LYS A 36 4.35 7.62 12.68
N ALA A 37 3.83 8.62 11.98
CA ALA A 37 4.61 9.75 11.47
C ALA A 37 5.34 10.47 12.60
N ARG A 38 4.66 10.74 13.72
CA ARG A 38 5.25 11.35 14.92
C ARG A 38 6.34 10.48 15.54
N ARG A 39 6.10 9.17 15.69
CA ARG A 39 7.10 8.22 16.23
C ARG A 39 8.33 8.14 15.33
N TRP A 40 8.13 8.10 14.01
CA TRP A 40 9.21 8.12 13.04
C TRP A 40 10.01 9.41 13.11
N TRP A 41 9.35 10.56 13.28
CA TRP A 41 10.05 11.85 13.38
C TRP A 41 11.06 11.89 14.53
N LEU A 42 10.71 11.27 15.66
CA LEU A 42 11.56 11.15 16.85
C LEU A 42 12.60 10.02 16.75
N SER A 43 12.47 9.14 15.76
CA SER A 43 13.37 8.00 15.56
C SER A 43 14.79 8.46 15.18
N LYS A 44 15.77 7.58 15.39
CA LYS A 44 17.16 7.77 14.93
C LYS A 44 17.27 7.84 13.40
N GLU A 45 16.31 7.28 12.69
CA GLU A 45 16.26 7.23 11.23
C GLU A 45 16.01 8.59 10.59
N ASN A 46 15.41 9.55 11.31
CA ASN A 46 15.17 10.88 10.77
C ASN A 46 16.40 11.78 11.02
N PRO A 47 17.14 12.21 9.98
CA PRO A 47 18.26 13.13 10.14
C PRO A 47 17.84 14.49 10.70
N LYS A 48 16.57 14.89 10.49
CA LYS A 48 16.00 16.16 10.96
C LYS A 48 15.33 16.08 12.33
N ARG A 49 15.49 14.96 13.08
CA ARG A 49 14.87 14.76 14.41
C ARG A 49 15.19 15.83 15.47
N ARG A 50 16.21 16.67 15.23
CA ARG A 50 16.59 17.80 16.10
C ARG A 50 15.65 19.00 15.96
N TYR A 51 14.90 19.09 14.86
CA TYR A 51 13.98 20.18 14.58
C TYR A 51 12.53 19.79 14.90
N LYS A 52 11.73 20.78 15.29
CA LYS A 52 10.29 20.60 15.45
C LYS A 52 9.68 20.33 14.06
N PRO A 53 8.89 19.26 13.88
CA PRO A 53 8.24 18.99 12.60
C PRO A 53 7.25 20.09 12.27
N LEU A 54 7.22 20.57 11.03
CA LEU A 54 6.13 21.42 10.53
C LEU A 54 4.89 20.56 10.17
N PRO A 55 3.69 21.16 10.04
CA PRO A 55 2.48 20.43 9.63
C PRO A 55 2.69 19.63 8.35
N GLY A 56 3.30 20.25 7.33
CA GLY A 56 3.57 19.62 6.03
C GLY A 56 4.56 18.44 6.11
N ASP A 57 5.57 18.51 6.99
CA ASP A 57 6.53 17.40 7.17
C ASP A 57 5.85 16.15 7.73
N LEU A 58 4.90 16.34 8.67
CA LEU A 58 4.11 15.26 9.24
C LEU A 58 3.09 14.70 8.24
N SER A 59 2.47 15.58 7.46
CA SER A 59 1.55 15.24 6.37
C SER A 59 2.22 14.33 5.33
N GLU A 60 3.39 14.74 4.83
CA GLU A 60 4.16 13.96 3.85
C GLU A 60 4.52 12.56 4.40
N ARG A 61 4.89 12.46 5.68
CA ARG A 61 5.17 11.17 6.29
C ARG A 61 3.92 10.33 6.49
N ALA A 62 2.81 10.93 6.93
CA ALA A 62 1.54 10.24 7.10
C ALA A 62 1.04 9.67 5.76
N GLU A 63 1.24 10.39 4.66
CA GLU A 63 0.95 9.91 3.32
C GLU A 63 1.78 8.69 2.92
N LYS A 64 3.08 8.67 3.25
CA LYS A 64 3.95 7.50 3.02
C LYS A 64 3.49 6.26 3.79
N GLU A 65 3.04 6.42 5.04
CA GLU A 65 2.47 5.31 5.81
C GLU A 65 1.14 4.81 5.21
N MET A 66 0.33 5.73 4.66
CA MET A 66 -0.91 5.41 3.96
C MET A 66 -0.72 4.80 2.56
N ALA A 67 0.47 4.93 1.96
CA ALA A 67 0.75 4.41 0.62
C ALA A 67 0.51 2.89 0.54
N PHE A 68 0.90 2.13 1.57
CA PHE A 68 0.64 0.69 1.64
C PHE A 68 -0.85 0.36 1.64
N VAL A 69 -1.66 1.14 2.37
CA VAL A 69 -3.12 0.97 2.42
C VAL A 69 -3.74 1.28 1.06
N ARG A 70 -3.29 2.34 0.39
CA ARG A 70 -3.75 2.70 -0.97
C ARG A 70 -3.44 1.59 -1.99
N ILE A 71 -2.24 1.00 -1.92
CA ILE A 71 -1.86 -0.13 -2.78
C ILE A 71 -2.74 -1.36 -2.50
N ALA A 72 -2.94 -1.69 -1.21
CA ALA A 72 -3.80 -2.80 -0.82
C ALA A 72 -5.24 -2.60 -1.31
N GLN A 73 -5.79 -1.40 -1.16
CA GLN A 73 -7.13 -1.05 -1.64
C GLN A 73 -7.23 -1.18 -3.17
N LYS A 74 -6.22 -0.70 -3.91
CA LYS A 74 -6.16 -0.87 -5.37
C LYS A 74 -6.17 -2.35 -5.78
N ASN A 75 -5.42 -3.19 -5.07
CA ASN A 75 -5.35 -4.63 -5.36
C ASN A 75 -6.68 -5.34 -5.03
N LEU A 76 -7.34 -4.99 -3.93
CA LEU A 76 -8.64 -5.54 -3.57
C LEU A 76 -9.71 -5.15 -4.60
N ASN A 77 -9.74 -3.89 -5.00
CA ASN A 77 -10.68 -3.40 -6.01
C ASN A 77 -10.42 -4.03 -7.38
N GLY A 78 -9.15 -4.16 -7.78
CA GLY A 78 -8.77 -4.84 -9.03
C GLY A 78 -9.16 -6.33 -9.03
N ARG A 79 -9.01 -7.00 -7.88
CA ARG A 79 -9.45 -8.40 -7.72
C ARG A 79 -10.98 -8.54 -7.75
N GLN A 80 -11.71 -7.58 -7.18
CA GLN A 80 -13.17 -7.54 -7.27
C GLN A 80 -13.62 -7.30 -8.72
N ALA A 81 -12.93 -6.44 -9.46
CA ALA A 81 -13.20 -6.23 -10.88
C ALA A 81 -12.86 -7.46 -11.73
N SER A 82 -11.80 -8.21 -11.40
CA SER A 82 -11.47 -9.44 -12.12
C SER A 82 -12.49 -10.54 -11.84
N CYS A 83 -12.91 -10.74 -10.59
CA CYS A 83 -13.93 -11.77 -10.30
C CYS A 83 -15.33 -11.42 -10.81
N ALA A 84 -15.65 -10.12 -10.98
CA ALA A 84 -16.88 -9.68 -11.63
C ALA A 84 -16.86 -9.93 -13.15
N ASN A 85 -15.67 -9.94 -13.76
CA ASN A 85 -15.47 -10.22 -15.19
C ASN A 85 -14.99 -11.65 -15.47
N ASP A 86 -15.11 -12.56 -14.49
CA ASP A 86 -15.00 -14.00 -14.72
C ASP A 86 -16.25 -14.49 -15.48
N THR A 87 -16.51 -13.93 -16.67
CA THR A 87 -17.15 -14.74 -17.71
C THR A 87 -16.27 -15.98 -17.85
N PRO A 88 -16.83 -17.20 -17.73
CA PRO A 88 -16.06 -18.41 -17.95
C PRO A 88 -15.39 -18.24 -19.30
N SER A 89 -14.06 -18.09 -19.31
CA SER A 89 -13.29 -18.06 -20.54
C SER A 89 -13.75 -19.29 -21.31
N GLU A 90 -14.46 -19.08 -22.41
CA GLU A 90 -14.90 -20.16 -23.28
C GLU A 90 -13.62 -20.91 -23.61
N ARG A 91 -13.48 -22.12 -23.07
CA ARG A 91 -12.30 -22.95 -23.24
C ARG A 91 -12.22 -23.20 -24.74
N LEU A 92 -11.46 -22.37 -25.44
CA LEU A 92 -11.13 -22.59 -26.84
C LEU A 92 -10.36 -23.91 -26.86
N GLU A 93 -11.05 -24.97 -27.26
CA GLU A 93 -10.46 -26.27 -27.40
C GLU A 93 -9.23 -26.11 -28.31
N PRO A 94 -8.03 -26.49 -27.86
CA PRO A 94 -6.85 -26.29 -28.65
C PRO A 94 -7.02 -27.00 -29.99
N SER A 95 -6.66 -26.32 -31.08
CA SER A 95 -6.65 -26.86 -32.44
C SER A 95 -5.96 -28.23 -32.45
N ALA A 96 -6.42 -29.14 -33.32
CA ALA A 96 -5.84 -30.47 -33.48
C ALA A 96 -4.31 -30.42 -33.69
N GLU A 97 -3.82 -29.38 -34.38
CA GLU A 97 -2.38 -29.16 -34.57
C GLU A 97 -1.64 -28.83 -33.28
N SER A 98 -2.24 -28.02 -32.40
CA SER A 98 -1.68 -27.67 -31.10
C SER A 98 -1.61 -28.88 -30.18
N LYS A 99 -2.64 -29.74 -30.21
CA LYS A 99 -2.67 -31.01 -29.48
C LYS A 99 -1.57 -31.96 -29.97
N ALA A 100 -1.39 -32.09 -31.29
CA ALA A 100 -0.32 -32.89 -31.88
C ALA A 100 1.09 -32.39 -31.52
N ARG A 101 1.31 -31.07 -31.49
CA ARG A 101 2.61 -30.48 -31.07
C ARG A 101 2.95 -30.76 -29.61
N VAL A 102 1.96 -30.64 -28.72
CA VAL A 102 2.14 -30.95 -27.30
C VAL A 102 2.42 -32.44 -27.12
N GLN A 103 1.69 -33.30 -27.85
CA GLN A 103 1.90 -34.75 -27.80
C GLN A 103 3.30 -35.15 -28.27
N ALA A 104 3.79 -34.57 -29.37
CA ALA A 104 5.16 -34.79 -29.84
C ALA A 104 6.21 -34.27 -28.84
N MET A 105 5.96 -33.16 -28.13
CA MET A 105 6.83 -32.68 -27.05
C MET A 105 6.84 -33.63 -25.86
N VAL A 106 5.69 -34.17 -25.45
CA VAL A 106 5.55 -35.10 -24.32
C VAL A 106 6.22 -36.45 -24.61
N GLU A 107 6.05 -36.97 -25.82
CA GLU A 107 6.72 -38.18 -26.31
C GLU A 107 8.24 -37.98 -26.38
N LYS A 108 8.70 -36.84 -26.89
CA LYS A 108 10.13 -36.48 -26.96
C LYS A 108 10.75 -36.25 -25.57
N ALA A 109 9.97 -35.76 -24.62
CA ALA A 109 10.40 -35.51 -23.24
C ALA A 109 10.33 -36.76 -22.34
N GLY A 110 9.82 -37.89 -22.84
CA GLY A 110 9.78 -39.15 -22.09
C GLY A 110 8.82 -39.14 -20.88
N PHE A 111 7.86 -38.21 -20.84
CA PHE A 111 6.83 -38.20 -19.79
C PHE A 111 5.82 -39.32 -20.03
N GLY A 112 6.11 -40.51 -19.51
CA GLY A 112 5.18 -41.63 -19.53
C GLY A 112 3.97 -41.35 -18.64
N LEU A 113 2.81 -41.07 -19.26
CA LEU A 113 1.51 -41.15 -18.60
C LEU A 113 1.31 -42.60 -18.12
N ARG A 114 1.60 -42.85 -16.84
CA ARG A 114 1.25 -44.13 -16.21
C ARG A 114 -0.29 -44.23 -16.22
N ARG A 115 -0.82 -45.18 -17.00
CA ARG A 115 -2.22 -45.58 -16.88
C ARG A 115 -2.41 -46.07 -15.45
N VAL A 116 -3.24 -45.36 -14.68
CA VAL A 116 -3.72 -45.84 -13.39
C VAL A 116 -4.82 -46.83 -13.70
N ASP A 117 -4.49 -48.12 -13.71
CA ASP A 117 -5.49 -49.17 -13.84
C ASP A 117 -6.40 -49.13 -12.60
N LYS A 118 -7.71 -49.03 -12.84
CA LYS A 118 -8.72 -49.05 -11.78
C LYS A 118 -8.68 -50.41 -11.09
N ILE A 119 -8.29 -50.43 -9.82
CA ILE A 119 -8.44 -51.58 -8.94
C ILE A 119 -9.95 -51.82 -8.79
N THR A 120 -10.42 -52.92 -9.35
CA THR A 120 -11.79 -53.41 -9.16
C THR A 120 -11.73 -54.40 -8.00
N GLY A 121 -12.44 -54.10 -6.91
CA GLY A 121 -12.62 -54.95 -5.73
C GLY A 121 -14.05 -54.83 -5.24
#